data_AF-A0A552X251-F1
#
_entry.id   AF-A0A552X251-F1
#
_cell.length_a   1.000
_cell.length_b   1.000
_cell.length_c   1.000
_cell.angle_alpha   90.00
_cell.angle_beta   90.00
_cell.angle_gamma   90.00
#
_symmetry.space_group_name_H-M   'P 1'
#
loop_
_entity.id
_entity.type
_entity.pdbx_description
1 polymer ?
#
loop_
_entity_poly.entity_id
_entity_poly.type
_entity_poly.pdbx_seq_one_letter_code
_entity_poly.pdbx_strand_id
1 'polypeptide(L)' 'MRMLLTALVAMLLMGCTSAGGYGSNSRYVVDWEKVDRIESAARAQGVEVVWVQVPMKRVEKSEPSQDEDNGAQ' A
#
# COMPACT_ATOMS: atom_id res chain seq x y z
N MET A 1 21.24 45.12 -0.14
CA MET A 1 21.66 43.72 -0.39
C MET A 1 21.08 42.72 0.61
N ARG A 2 20.95 43.03 1.91
CA ARG A 2 20.35 42.12 2.92
C ARG A 2 18.88 41.75 2.67
N MET A 3 18.07 42.69 2.16
CA MET A 3 16.64 42.47 1.87
C MET A 3 16.38 41.51 0.68
N LEU A 4 17.33 41.35 -0.25
CA LEU A 4 17.18 40.44 -1.39
C LEU A 4 17.44 38.99 -0.99
N LEU A 5 18.37 38.77 -0.05
CA LEU A 5 18.67 37.44 0.50
C LEU A 5 17.50 36.86 1.29
N THR A 6 16.77 37.69 2.06
CA THR A 6 15.61 37.24 2.84
C THR A 6 14.44 36.81 1.97
N ALA A 7 14.22 37.48 0.83
CA ALA A 7 13.18 37.11 -0.13
C ALA A 7 13.49 35.78 -0.85
N LEU A 8 14.77 35.54 -1.15
CA LEU A 8 15.21 34.32 -1.83
C LEU A 8 15.12 33.09 -0.92
N VAL A 9 15.42 33.24 0.37
CA VAL A 9 15.25 32.17 1.37
C VAL A 9 13.77 31.88 1.63
N ALA A 10 12.91 32.89 1.63
CA ALA A 10 11.46 32.70 1.80
C ALA A 10 10.82 31.95 0.62
N MET A 11 11.26 32.21 -0.63
CA MET A 11 10.79 31.45 -1.79
C MET A 11 11.24 29.99 -1.78
N LEU A 12 12.44 29.69 -1.27
CA LEU A 12 12.93 28.32 -1.14
C LEU A 12 12.14 27.51 -0.10
N LEU A 13 11.68 28.15 0.98
CA LEU A 13 10.91 27.50 2.04
C LEU A 13 9.45 27.22 1.66
N MET A 14 8.84 28.02 0.79
CA MET A 14 7.49 27.77 0.26
C MET A 14 7.43 26.62 -0.77
N GLY A 15 8.58 26.12 -1.24
CA GLY A 15 8.68 25.05 -2.24
C GLY A 15 8.61 23.61 -1.71
N CYS A 16 8.67 23.39 -0.39
CA CYS A 16 8.74 22.03 0.16
C CYS A 16 7.41 21.44 0.67
N THR A 17 6.30 22.19 0.64
CA THR A 17 5.04 21.74 1.25
C THR A 17 3.86 21.69 0.28
N SER A 18 4.00 21.02 -0.88
CA SER A 18 2.79 20.66 -1.65
C SER A 18 3.01 19.48 -2.59
N ALA A 19 3.66 18.43 -2.08
CA ALA A 19 3.48 17.09 -2.62
C ALA A 19 2.98 16.18 -1.49
N GLY A 20 1.91 16.60 -0.80
CA GLY A 20 1.08 15.72 -0.01
C GLY A 20 0.38 14.76 -0.96
N GLY A 21 1.11 13.72 -1.36
CA GLY A 21 0.63 12.71 -2.28
C GLY A 21 -0.64 12.10 -1.72
N TYR A 22 -1.73 12.19 -2.49
CA TYR A 22 -2.86 11.29 -2.37
C TYR A 22 -2.41 9.91 -2.86
N GLY A 23 -1.48 9.31 -2.11
CA GLY A 23 -1.11 7.92 -2.26
C GLY A 23 -2.30 7.11 -1.78
N SER A 24 -3.13 6.65 -2.71
CA SER A 24 -4.01 5.51 -2.43
C SER A 24 -3.09 4.39 -1.94
N ASN A 25 -3.02 4.21 -0.62
CA ASN A 25 -2.20 3.20 0.06
C ASN A 25 -2.81 1.80 -0.14
N SER A 26 -3.31 1.52 -1.32
CA SER A 26 -3.87 0.25 -1.71
C SER A 26 -2.79 -0.57 -2.38
N ARG A 27 -2.54 -1.77 -1.86
CA ARG A 27 -1.72 -2.78 -2.53
C ARG A 27 -2.62 -3.90 -3.05
N TYR A 28 -2.27 -4.47 -4.19
CA TYR A 28 -2.89 -5.71 -4.64
C TYR A 28 -2.12 -6.89 -4.09
N VAL A 29 -2.83 -7.85 -3.51
CA VAL A 29 -2.27 -9.12 -3.04
C VAL A 29 -3.06 -10.25 -3.64
N VAL A 30 -2.45 -11.43 -3.73
CA VAL A 30 -3.13 -12.63 -4.19
C VAL A 30 -4.32 -12.95 -3.28
N ASP A 31 -5.47 -13.26 -3.88
CA ASP A 31 -6.65 -13.68 -3.16
C ASP A 31 -6.67 -15.20 -2.97
N TRP A 32 -5.98 -15.67 -1.93
CA TRP A 32 -5.81 -17.09 -1.65
C TRP A 32 -7.11 -17.85 -1.40
N GLU A 33 -8.14 -17.19 -0.85
CA GLU A 33 -9.44 -17.83 -0.63
C GLU A 33 -10.09 -18.20 -1.97
N LYS A 34 -9.98 -17.29 -2.95
CA LYS A 34 -10.52 -17.51 -4.28
C LYS A 34 -9.71 -18.56 -5.07
N VAL A 35 -8.38 -18.55 -4.91
CA VAL A 35 -7.51 -19.59 -5.48
C VAL A 35 -7.89 -20.96 -4.94
N ASP A 36 -7.98 -21.13 -3.63
CA ASP A 36 -8.33 -22.41 -2.99
C ASP A 36 -9.71 -22.92 -3.41
N ARG A 37 -10.69 -22.02 -3.53
CA ARG A 37 -12.03 -22.39 -4.02
C ARG A 37 -12.02 -22.92 -5.46
N ILE A 38 -11.20 -22.31 -6.33
CA ILE A 38 -11.09 -22.75 -7.73
C ILE A 38 -10.32 -24.07 -7.80
N GLU A 39 -9.23 -24.20 -7.06
CA GLU A 39 -8.41 -25.42 -7.04
C GLU A 39 -9.14 -26.61 -6.41
N SER A 40 -9.91 -26.39 -5.34
CA SER A 40 -10.74 -27.43 -4.73
C SER A 40 -11.83 -27.93 -5.68
N ALA A 41 -12.49 -27.01 -6.41
CA ALA A 41 -13.48 -27.37 -7.43
C ALA A 41 -12.85 -28.13 -8.61
N ALA A 42 -11.67 -27.69 -9.06
CA ALA A 42 -10.92 -28.34 -10.14
C ALA A 42 -10.49 -29.77 -9.75
N ARG A 43 -10.00 -29.95 -8.52
CA ARG A 43 -9.66 -31.27 -7.97
C ARG A 43 -10.86 -32.20 -7.93
N ALA A 44 -12.03 -31.70 -7.54
CA ALA A 44 -13.26 -32.48 -7.54
C ALA A 44 -13.69 -32.91 -8.96
N GLN A 45 -13.32 -32.14 -9.98
CA GLN A 45 -13.58 -32.46 -11.39
C GLN A 45 -12.44 -33.22 -12.07
N GLY A 46 -11.31 -33.45 -11.37
CA GLY A 46 -10.14 -34.13 -11.93
C GLY A 46 -9.41 -33.32 -13.01
N VAL A 47 -9.53 -31.99 -13.02
CA VAL A 47 -8.87 -31.10 -13.98
C VAL A 47 -7.74 -30.33 -13.33
N GLU A 48 -6.68 -30.06 -14.11
CA GLU A 48 -5.53 -29.28 -13.66
C GLU A 48 -5.73 -27.78 -13.97
N VAL A 49 -5.40 -26.92 -13.01
CA VAL A 49 -5.48 -25.46 -13.18
C VAL A 49 -4.10 -24.89 -13.41
N VAL A 50 -3.93 -24.19 -14.54
CA VAL A 50 -2.72 -23.43 -14.86
C VAL A 50 -3.07 -21.95 -14.85
N TRP A 51 -2.44 -21.21 -13.94
CA TRP A 51 -2.71 -19.78 -13.77
C TRP A 51 -1.87 -18.93 -14.73
N VAL A 52 -2.53 -18.28 -15.69
CA VAL A 52 -1.90 -17.21 -16.51
C VAL A 52 -1.92 -15.88 -15.76
N GLN A 53 -3.00 -15.61 -15.02
CA GLN A 53 -3.13 -14.48 -14.12
C GLN A 53 -3.89 -14.93 -12.87
N VAL A 54 -3.22 -14.84 -11.71
CA VAL A 54 -3.78 -15.28 -10.43
C VAL A 54 -4.80 -14.23 -9.91
N PRO A 55 -5.92 -14.65 -9.31
CA PRO A 55 -6.87 -13.74 -8.67
C PRO A 55 -6.19 -12.85 -7.63
N MET A 56 -6.45 -11.54 -7.70
CA MET A 56 -5.87 -10.53 -6.83
C MET A 56 -6.98 -9.73 -6.15
N LYS A 57 -6.76 -9.35 -4.88
CA LYS A 57 -7.63 -8.46 -4.11
C LYS A 57 -6.89 -7.19 -3.71
N ARG A 58 -7.63 -6.10 -3.64
CA ARG A 58 -7.13 -4.81 -3.15
C ARG A 58 -7.16 -4.83 -1.62
N VAL A 59 -6.03 -4.49 -1.00
CA VAL A 59 -5.92 -4.36 0.46
C VAL A 59 -5.50 -2.93 0.76
N GLU A 60 -6.31 -2.26 1.57
CA GLU A 60 -5.98 -0.97 2.15
C GLU A 60 -4.92 -1.20 3.23
N LYS A 61 -3.82 -0.44 3.18
CA LYS A 61 -2.86 -0.44 4.29
C LYS A 61 -3.54 0.25 5.48
N SER A 62 -4.15 -0.53 6.37
CA SER A 62 -4.41 -0.06 7.72
C SER A 62 -3.07 0.36 8.28
N GLU A 63 -2.95 1.64 8.63
CA GLU A 63 -1.81 2.12 9.42
C GLU A 63 -1.64 1.17 10.61
N PRO A 64 -0.40 0.77 10.97
CA PRO A 64 -0.23 -0.03 12.16
C PRO A 64 -0.82 0.78 13.32
N SER A 65 -1.95 0.33 13.85
CA SER A 65 -2.39 0.77 15.17
C SER A 65 -1.20 0.52 16.08
N GLN A 66 -0.78 1.59 16.74
CA GLN A 66 0.15 1.53 17.86
C GLN A 66 -0.51 0.67 18.93
N ASP A 67 -0.40 -0.65 18.82
CA ASP A 67 -0.57 -1.53 19.96
C ASP A 67 0.67 -1.29 20.81
N GLU A 68 0.49 -0.40 21.78
CA GLU A 68 1.37 -0.13 22.89
C GLU A 68 1.88 -1.48 23.46
N ASP A 69 3.11 -1.82 23.11
CA ASP A 69 3.92 -2.75 23.89
C ASP A 69 4.30 -2.05 25.20
N ASN A 70 3.33 -1.94 26.12
CA ASN A 70 3.60 -1.79 27.55
C ASN A 70 4.03 -3.16 28.11
N GLY A 71 5.13 -3.69 27.57
CA GLY A 71 5.81 -4.89 28.02
C GLY A 71 6.93 -4.50 28.97
N ALA A 72 6.64 -4.55 30.27
CA ALA A 72 7.58 -4.36 31.36
C ALA A 72 8.88 -5.17 31.17
N GLN A 73 10.03 -4.53 31.41
CA GLN A 73 11.19 -5.11 32.08
C GLN A 73 12.12 -4.02 32.63
#